data_AF-A0A1M3PYX0-F1
#
_entry.id   AF-A0A1M3PYX0-F1
#
_cell.length_a   1.000
_cell.length_b   1.000
_cell.length_c   1.000
_cell.angle_alpha   90.00
_cell.angle_beta   90.00
_cell.angle_gamma   90.00
#
_symmetry.space_group_name_H-M   'P 1'
#
loop_
_entity.id
_entity.type
_entity.pdbx_description
1 polymer ?
#
loop_
_entity_poly.entity_id
_entity_poly.type
_entity_poly.pdbx_seq_one_letter_code
_entity_poly.pdbx_strand_id
1 'polypeptide(L)'
;MSLAHPDSLVLRGLRHTDLAAAHRLSAAMSWPHRLEDWRLLRLLGQGLAACNGAGELLGTTMWWRFGASACTLGMVLVASSQQGRGIGRRLMQAALEQIGPRALMLNATAAGLALYQKLGFHPAGVVVQHQGVLAAAPEAAGTRAARPSDRAALLALDTLAFGAARGALLDRLLHDGDCRVIEAEGVVTGFAFRRRFGRGELVGPVVAADEAGAIALVAASLRPGFQRIDIAADATGLGAWLARAGLPAVDTVTTMTRGGWPARAGLARRFALATQATG
;
A
#
# COMPACT_ATOMS: atom_id res chain seq x y z
N MET A 1 -15.53 -27.64 30.24
CA MET A 1 -14.45 -26.96 29.50
C MET A 1 -14.05 -27.87 28.35
N SER A 2 -14.45 -27.54 27.11
CA SER A 2 -14.08 -28.33 25.92
C SER A 2 -12.64 -27.98 25.54
N LEU A 3 -11.75 -28.97 25.59
CA LEU A 3 -10.36 -28.84 25.14
C LEU A 3 -10.38 -28.65 23.62
N ALA A 4 -10.02 -27.44 23.17
CA ALA A 4 -9.89 -27.15 21.75
C ALA A 4 -8.94 -28.15 21.09
N HIS A 5 -9.40 -28.83 20.03
CA HIS A 5 -8.58 -29.77 19.26
C HIS A 5 -7.34 -29.03 18.72
N PRO A 6 -6.13 -29.60 18.77
CA PRO A 6 -4.89 -28.93 18.33
C PRO A 6 -4.93 -28.50 16.85
N ASP A 7 -5.80 -29.10 16.03
CA ASP A 7 -6.05 -28.73 14.63
C ASP A 7 -7.18 -27.70 14.42
N SER A 8 -7.78 -27.17 15.48
CA SER A 8 -8.86 -26.18 15.34
C SER A 8 -8.30 -24.80 14.95
N LEU A 9 -8.68 -24.33 13.76
CA LEU A 9 -8.35 -22.98 13.29
C LEU A 9 -9.36 -21.97 13.87
N VAL A 10 -8.86 -21.03 14.67
CA VAL A 10 -9.63 -19.93 15.27
C VAL A 10 -9.33 -18.63 14.53
N LEU A 11 -10.39 -17.93 14.08
CA LEU A 11 -10.27 -16.57 13.55
C LEU A 11 -10.68 -15.56 14.62
N ARG A 12 -9.86 -14.54 14.82
CA ARG A 12 -10.13 -13.44 15.76
C ARG A 12 -9.53 -12.13 15.25
N GLY A 13 -9.88 -11.02 15.88
CA GLY A 13 -9.23 -9.74 15.62
C GLY A 13 -7.70 -9.82 15.77
N LEU A 14 -6.97 -9.21 14.83
CA LEU A 14 -5.53 -9.02 14.91
C LEU A 14 -5.22 -7.97 15.97
N ARG A 15 -4.48 -8.35 17.01
CA ARG A 15 -4.14 -7.51 18.16
C ARG A 15 -2.72 -6.97 18.03
N HIS A 16 -2.41 -5.93 18.81
CA HIS A 16 -1.06 -5.38 18.87
C HIS A 16 -0.01 -6.42 19.31
N THR A 17 -0.38 -7.34 20.21
CA THR A 17 0.49 -8.43 20.69
C THR A 17 0.81 -9.47 19.61
N ASP A 18 0.03 -9.54 18.53
CA ASP A 18 0.29 -10.48 17.43
C ASP A 18 1.31 -9.94 16.41
N LEU A 19 1.63 -8.63 16.43
CA LEU A 19 2.40 -7.98 15.38
C LEU A 19 3.84 -8.50 15.28
N ALA A 20 4.45 -8.88 16.40
CA ALA A 20 5.78 -9.49 16.38
C ALA A 20 5.77 -10.87 15.67
N ALA A 21 4.70 -11.66 15.85
CA ALA A 21 4.52 -12.93 15.15
C ALA A 21 4.19 -12.70 13.67
N ALA A 22 3.31 -11.74 13.35
CA ALA A 22 2.98 -11.38 11.98
C ALA A 22 4.21 -10.89 11.19
N HIS A 23 5.05 -10.09 11.84
CA HIS A 23 6.34 -9.65 11.28
C HIS A 23 7.25 -10.84 10.99
N ARG A 24 7.44 -11.77 11.94
CA ARG A 24 8.23 -13.00 11.70
C ARG A 24 7.69 -13.83 10.54
N LEU A 25 6.37 -13.99 10.43
CA LEU A 25 5.76 -14.66 9.28
C LEU A 25 6.12 -13.94 7.98
N SER A 26 5.96 -12.61 7.92
CA SER A 26 6.26 -11.85 6.70
C SER A 26 7.74 -11.93 6.32
N ALA A 27 8.66 -11.89 7.30
CA ALA A 27 10.08 -12.04 7.07
C ALA A 27 10.45 -13.43 6.53
N ALA A 28 9.78 -14.50 6.98
CA ALA A 28 9.97 -15.85 6.46
C ALA A 28 9.52 -16.02 4.99
N MET A 29 8.71 -15.08 4.48
CA MET A 29 8.36 -14.98 3.05
C MET A 29 9.16 -13.90 2.32
N SER A 30 10.27 -13.44 2.90
CA SER A 30 11.14 -12.38 2.34
C SER A 30 10.43 -11.05 2.11
N TRP A 31 9.32 -10.78 2.79
CA TRP A 31 8.68 -9.48 2.72
C TRP A 31 9.54 -8.47 3.49
N PRO A 32 9.83 -7.29 2.91
CA PRO A 32 10.80 -6.36 3.48
C PRO A 32 10.26 -5.57 4.68
N HIS A 33 8.99 -5.73 5.07
CA HIS A 33 8.32 -4.93 6.10
C HIS A 33 9.07 -4.99 7.44
N ARG A 34 9.23 -3.84 8.08
CA ARG A 34 9.70 -3.74 9.46
C ARG A 34 8.54 -3.94 10.44
N LEU A 35 8.84 -4.13 11.71
CA LEU A 35 7.81 -4.17 12.75
C LEU A 35 7.07 -2.82 12.86
N GLU A 36 7.75 -1.70 12.64
CA GLU A 36 7.16 -0.37 12.59
C GLU A 36 6.14 -0.23 11.45
N ASP A 37 6.43 -0.83 10.29
CA ASP A 37 5.52 -0.82 9.15
C ASP A 37 4.24 -1.61 9.50
N TRP A 38 4.36 -2.75 10.18
CA TRP A 38 3.23 -3.51 10.71
C TRP A 38 2.41 -2.72 11.75
N ARG A 39 3.08 -2.02 12.67
CA ARG A 39 2.41 -1.17 13.67
C ARG A 39 1.62 -0.05 13.01
N LEU A 40 2.22 0.63 12.05
CA LEU A 40 1.58 1.70 11.28
C LEU A 40 0.36 1.18 10.52
N LEU A 41 0.52 0.08 9.77
CA LEU A 41 -0.56 -0.55 9.02
C LEU A 41 -1.70 -0.99 9.94
N ARG A 42 -1.39 -1.50 11.14
CA ARG A 42 -2.39 -1.90 12.14
C ARG A 42 -3.07 -0.71 12.83
N LEU A 43 -2.35 0.40 13.03
CA LEU A 43 -2.92 1.63 13.56
C LEU A 43 -3.97 2.20 12.61
N LEU A 44 -3.68 2.20 11.31
CA LEU A 44 -4.57 2.76 10.28
C LEU A 44 -5.68 1.81 9.83
N GLY A 45 -5.56 0.51 10.13
CA GLY A 45 -6.41 -0.54 9.58
C GLY A 45 -7.00 -1.48 10.62
N GLN A 46 -7.86 -2.35 10.15
CA GLN A 46 -8.41 -3.48 10.90
C GLN A 46 -7.85 -4.78 10.32
N GLY A 47 -7.91 -5.87 11.08
CA GLY A 47 -7.40 -7.13 10.59
C GLY A 47 -7.86 -8.33 11.39
N LEU A 48 -7.69 -9.50 10.79
CA LEU A 48 -7.94 -10.80 11.40
C LEU A 48 -6.65 -11.60 11.48
N ALA A 49 -6.55 -12.36 12.56
CA ALA A 49 -5.54 -13.36 12.82
C ALA A 49 -6.20 -14.74 12.73
N ALA A 50 -5.54 -15.66 12.01
CA ALA A 50 -5.83 -17.08 12.05
C ALA A 50 -4.85 -17.76 13.00
N CYS A 51 -5.35 -18.44 14.02
CA CYS A 51 -4.54 -19.14 15.02
C CYS A 51 -4.91 -20.62 15.11
N ASN A 52 -3.95 -21.47 15.52
CA ASN A 52 -4.26 -22.85 15.94
C ASN A 52 -4.85 -22.87 17.36
N GLY A 53 -5.22 -24.07 17.84
CA GLY A 53 -5.77 -24.27 19.19
C GLY A 53 -4.80 -23.87 20.32
N ALA A 54 -3.49 -23.82 20.05
CA ALA A 54 -2.48 -23.36 20.99
C ALA A 54 -2.28 -21.82 20.96
N GLY A 55 -2.98 -21.10 20.08
CA GLY A 55 -2.89 -19.65 19.95
C GLY A 55 -1.76 -19.15 19.06
N GLU A 56 -1.00 -20.03 18.40
CA GLU A 56 0.04 -19.67 17.45
C GLU A 56 -0.57 -19.00 16.21
N LEU A 57 0.02 -17.90 15.75
CA LEU A 57 -0.42 -17.19 14.56
C LEU A 57 0.00 -17.94 13.30
N LEU A 58 -0.98 -18.38 12.51
CA LEU A 58 -0.78 -19.10 11.24
C LEU A 58 -1.00 -18.20 10.02
N GLY A 59 -1.71 -17.08 10.16
CA GLY A 59 -1.96 -16.18 9.05
C GLY A 59 -2.69 -14.91 9.45
N THR A 60 -2.70 -13.95 8.53
CA THR A 60 -3.30 -12.62 8.71
C THR A 60 -4.06 -12.18 7.47
N THR A 61 -5.00 -11.26 7.66
CA THR A 61 -5.51 -10.38 6.60
C THR A 61 -5.83 -9.03 7.23
N MET A 62 -5.69 -7.94 6.47
CA MET A 62 -5.98 -6.59 6.92
C MET A 62 -6.74 -5.80 5.87
N TRP A 63 -7.44 -4.77 6.32
CA TRP A 63 -8.16 -3.84 5.46
C TRP A 63 -8.16 -2.41 6.01
N TRP A 64 -8.24 -1.45 5.09
CA TRP A 64 -8.27 -0.01 5.39
C TRP A 64 -9.49 0.62 4.72
N ARG A 65 -10.34 1.25 5.52
CA ARG A 65 -11.56 1.91 5.03
C ARG A 65 -11.25 3.36 4.68
N PHE A 66 -11.73 3.80 3.52
CA PHE A 66 -11.55 5.15 3.00
C PHE A 66 -12.90 5.77 2.66
N GLY A 67 -13.18 6.93 3.26
CA GLY A 67 -14.51 7.54 3.22
C GLY A 67 -15.64 6.57 3.60
N ALA A 68 -16.81 6.78 3.01
CA ALA A 68 -18.00 5.99 3.29
C ALA A 68 -18.11 4.70 2.45
N SER A 69 -17.38 4.56 1.35
CA SER A 69 -17.68 3.55 0.31
C SER A 69 -16.49 2.73 -0.20
N ALA A 70 -15.25 3.06 0.16
CA ALA A 70 -14.06 2.39 -0.39
C ALA A 70 -13.26 1.66 0.68
N CYS A 71 -12.57 0.59 0.28
CA CYS A 71 -11.71 -0.18 1.16
C CYS A 71 -10.56 -0.81 0.37
N THR A 72 -9.34 -0.78 0.90
CA THR A 72 -8.28 -1.67 0.41
C THR A 72 -8.14 -2.88 1.31
N LEU A 73 -7.66 -4.00 0.74
CA LEU A 73 -7.26 -5.20 1.47
C LEU A 73 -5.79 -5.52 1.18
N GLY A 74 -5.11 -6.09 2.16
CA GLY A 74 -3.70 -6.39 2.07
C GLY A 74 -3.20 -7.13 3.30
N MET A 75 -1.89 -7.34 3.37
CA MET A 75 -1.25 -8.12 4.44
C MET A 75 -1.90 -9.50 4.62
N VAL A 76 -2.30 -10.09 3.49
CA VAL A 76 -2.88 -11.43 3.39
C VAL A 76 -1.72 -12.42 3.40
N LEU A 77 -1.61 -13.16 4.48
CA LEU A 77 -0.44 -13.95 4.79
C LEU A 77 -0.85 -15.29 5.38
N VAL A 78 -0.22 -16.38 4.94
CA VAL A 78 -0.36 -17.70 5.57
C VAL A 78 1.04 -18.29 5.67
N ALA A 79 1.40 -18.77 6.86
CA ALA A 79 2.65 -19.46 7.12
C ALA A 79 2.90 -20.52 6.04
N SER A 80 4.12 -20.60 5.50
CA SER A 80 4.43 -21.46 4.35
C SER A 80 4.07 -22.93 4.59
N SER A 81 4.29 -23.44 5.80
CA SER A 81 3.92 -24.80 6.22
C SER A 81 2.40 -25.05 6.32
N GLN A 82 1.59 -24.00 6.23
CA GLN A 82 0.13 -24.04 6.37
C GLN A 82 -0.61 -23.61 5.09
N GLN A 83 0.13 -23.34 4.00
CA GLN A 83 -0.45 -23.01 2.71
C GLN A 83 -1.20 -24.22 2.11
N GLY A 84 -2.14 -23.96 1.19
CA GLY A 84 -2.99 -25.01 0.61
C GLY A 84 -4.13 -25.50 1.51
N ARG A 85 -4.13 -25.20 2.82
CA ARG A 85 -5.17 -25.63 3.79
C ARG A 85 -6.42 -24.75 3.84
N GLY A 86 -6.60 -23.84 2.87
CA GLY A 86 -7.77 -22.95 2.81
C GLY A 86 -7.80 -21.79 3.83
N ILE A 87 -6.77 -21.61 4.65
CA ILE A 87 -6.70 -20.55 5.69
C ILE A 87 -6.89 -19.15 5.08
N GLY A 88 -6.17 -18.83 4.00
CA GLY A 88 -6.27 -17.53 3.33
C GLY A 88 -7.69 -17.24 2.82
N ARG A 89 -8.40 -18.26 2.31
CA ARG A 89 -9.79 -18.13 1.88
C ARG A 89 -10.71 -17.79 3.06
N ARG A 90 -10.58 -18.52 4.17
CA ARG A 90 -11.39 -18.27 5.39
C ARG A 90 -11.16 -16.87 5.96
N LEU A 91 -9.90 -16.44 6.03
CA LEU A 91 -9.53 -15.08 6.45
C LEU A 91 -10.20 -14.03 5.57
N MET A 92 -10.08 -14.18 4.24
CA MET A 92 -10.66 -13.22 3.30
C MET A 92 -12.19 -13.20 3.35
N GLN A 93 -12.86 -14.35 3.44
CA GLN A 93 -14.32 -14.41 3.58
C GLN A 93 -14.80 -13.68 4.84
N ALA A 94 -14.17 -13.96 5.98
CA ALA A 94 -14.49 -13.28 7.24
C ALA A 94 -14.21 -11.76 7.17
N ALA A 95 -13.15 -11.34 6.48
CA ALA A 95 -12.89 -9.92 6.25
C ALA A 95 -13.96 -9.27 5.37
N LEU A 96 -14.35 -9.92 4.28
CA LEU A 96 -15.40 -9.42 3.36
C LEU A 96 -16.75 -9.26 4.08
N GLU A 97 -17.11 -10.20 4.94
CA GLU A 97 -18.30 -10.11 5.78
C GLU A 97 -18.25 -8.89 6.71
N GLN A 98 -17.12 -8.64 7.37
CA GLN A 98 -16.95 -7.46 8.25
C GLN A 98 -16.87 -6.13 7.51
N ILE A 99 -16.35 -6.12 6.29
CA ILE A 99 -16.23 -4.91 5.47
C ILE A 99 -17.60 -4.47 4.96
N GLY A 100 -18.46 -5.43 4.61
CA GLY A 100 -19.77 -5.18 4.03
C GLY A 100 -19.71 -4.66 2.58
N PRO A 101 -20.81 -4.09 2.06
CA PRO A 101 -20.89 -3.62 0.68
C PRO A 101 -20.04 -2.36 0.48
N ARG A 102 -18.87 -2.50 -0.14
CA ARG A 102 -17.94 -1.41 -0.50
C ARG A 102 -17.25 -1.70 -1.81
N ALA A 103 -16.74 -0.66 -2.45
CA ALA A 103 -15.71 -0.78 -3.48
C ALA A 103 -14.43 -1.30 -2.81
N LEU A 104 -13.98 -2.48 -3.23
CA LEU A 104 -12.81 -3.15 -2.67
C LEU A 104 -11.66 -3.14 -3.67
N MET A 105 -10.46 -2.87 -3.18
CA MET A 105 -9.25 -2.88 -3.99
C MET A 105 -8.14 -3.65 -3.27
N LEU A 106 -7.32 -4.37 -4.01
CA LEU A 106 -6.12 -5.00 -3.48
C LEU A 106 -5.05 -5.10 -4.57
N ASN A 107 -3.81 -5.33 -4.16
CA ASN A 107 -2.71 -5.63 -5.06
C ASN A 107 -2.31 -7.10 -4.86
N ALA A 108 -2.57 -7.90 -5.89
CA ALA A 108 -2.37 -9.35 -5.88
C ALA A 108 -0.96 -9.71 -6.37
N THR A 109 -0.23 -10.46 -5.55
CA THR A 109 0.93 -11.21 -6.02
C THR A 109 0.48 -12.37 -6.91
N ALA A 110 1.41 -12.94 -7.69
CA ALA A 110 1.13 -14.13 -8.51
C ALA A 110 0.52 -15.28 -7.67
N ALA A 111 1.01 -15.49 -6.45
CA ALA A 111 0.52 -16.51 -5.53
C ALA A 111 -0.91 -16.23 -5.01
N GLY A 112 -1.28 -14.96 -4.85
CA GLY A 112 -2.60 -14.56 -4.35
C GLY A 112 -3.68 -14.45 -5.43
N LEU A 113 -3.31 -14.28 -6.70
CA LEU A 113 -4.21 -13.93 -7.81
C LEU A 113 -5.42 -14.88 -7.91
N ALA A 114 -5.17 -16.19 -7.94
CA ALA A 114 -6.21 -17.21 -8.08
C ALA A 114 -7.19 -17.24 -6.88
N LEU A 115 -6.73 -16.87 -5.69
CA LEU A 115 -7.61 -16.77 -4.52
C LEU A 115 -8.58 -15.60 -4.70
N TYR A 116 -8.09 -14.43 -5.09
CA TYR A 116 -8.92 -13.24 -5.22
C TYR A 116 -9.94 -13.34 -6.36
N GLN A 117 -9.57 -13.95 -7.48
CA GLN A 117 -10.50 -14.24 -8.58
C GLN A 117 -11.69 -15.09 -8.11
N LYS A 118 -11.43 -16.16 -7.33
CA LYS A 118 -12.47 -17.01 -6.74
C LYS A 118 -13.36 -16.28 -5.73
N LEU A 119 -12.90 -15.13 -5.21
CA LEU A 119 -13.66 -14.27 -4.29
C LEU A 119 -14.34 -13.10 -5.00
N GLY A 120 -14.42 -13.11 -6.34
CA GLY A 120 -15.11 -12.11 -7.15
C GLY A 120 -14.33 -10.82 -7.36
N PHE A 121 -13.00 -10.85 -7.20
CA PHE A 121 -12.15 -9.74 -7.62
C PHE A 121 -11.77 -9.90 -9.10
N HIS A 122 -11.75 -8.79 -9.82
CA HIS A 122 -11.38 -8.71 -11.23
C HIS A 122 -10.12 -7.83 -11.41
N PRO A 123 -9.20 -8.18 -12.32
CA PRO A 123 -8.07 -7.33 -12.64
C PRO A 123 -8.51 -5.94 -13.10
N ALA A 124 -7.79 -4.90 -12.65
CA ALA A 124 -8.07 -3.51 -12.97
C ALA A 124 -6.81 -2.71 -13.36
N GLY A 125 -5.62 -3.30 -13.20
CA GLY A 125 -4.36 -2.67 -13.56
C GLY A 125 -3.17 -3.49 -13.07
N VAL A 126 -1.98 -2.99 -13.38
CA VAL A 126 -0.71 -3.56 -12.92
C VAL A 126 0.07 -2.45 -12.22
N VAL A 127 0.72 -2.81 -11.13
CA VAL A 127 1.68 -1.98 -10.43
C VAL A 127 3.05 -2.60 -10.62
N VAL A 128 4.01 -1.76 -11.03
CA VAL A 128 5.41 -2.12 -11.22
C VAL A 128 6.22 -1.62 -10.03
N GLN A 129 6.90 -2.53 -9.36
CA GLN A 129 7.81 -2.21 -8.27
C GLN A 129 9.18 -1.85 -8.84
N HIS A 130 9.63 -0.62 -8.58
CA HIS A 130 10.97 -0.15 -8.88
C HIS A 130 11.77 0.02 -7.60
N GLN A 131 12.98 -0.51 -7.54
CA GLN A 131 13.86 -0.32 -6.38
C GLN A 131 15.34 -0.49 -6.74
N GLY A 132 16.20 0.09 -5.92
CA GLY A 132 17.65 0.03 -6.10
C GLY A 132 18.38 0.85 -5.03
N VAL A 133 19.72 0.77 -5.03
CA VAL A 133 20.57 1.59 -4.16
C VAL A 133 21.13 2.74 -4.98
N LEU A 134 20.80 3.96 -4.60
CA LEU A 134 21.29 5.17 -5.25
C LEU A 134 22.57 5.66 -4.59
N ALA A 135 23.58 5.99 -5.40
CA ALA A 135 24.81 6.62 -4.93
C ALA A 135 24.62 8.12 -4.64
N ALA A 136 23.77 8.79 -5.43
CA ALA A 136 23.49 10.21 -5.32
C ALA A 136 21.99 10.48 -5.54
N ALA A 137 21.48 11.58 -5.01
CA ALA A 137 20.15 12.07 -5.36
C ALA A 137 20.17 12.68 -6.79
N PRO A 138 19.15 12.43 -7.63
CA PRO A 138 19.00 13.15 -8.89
C PRO A 138 18.81 14.65 -8.66
N GLU A 139 19.26 15.46 -9.61
CA GLU A 139 18.91 16.88 -9.63
C GLU A 139 17.41 17.05 -9.87
N ALA A 140 16.80 18.01 -9.18
CA ALA A 140 15.40 18.32 -9.31
C ALA A 140 15.15 19.81 -9.11
N ALA A 141 14.25 20.36 -9.92
CA ALA A 141 13.78 21.74 -9.84
C ALA A 141 12.25 21.79 -9.85
N GLY A 142 11.67 22.97 -9.60
CA GLY A 142 10.23 23.17 -9.71
C GLY A 142 9.38 22.52 -8.62
N THR A 143 9.99 22.11 -7.50
CA THR A 143 9.28 21.59 -6.33
C THR A 143 9.70 22.30 -5.06
N ARG A 144 8.83 22.33 -4.06
CA ARG A 144 9.15 22.80 -2.70
C ARG A 144 8.73 21.79 -1.64
N ALA A 145 9.24 21.95 -0.43
CA ALA A 145 8.74 21.18 0.71
C ALA A 145 7.29 21.60 1.02
N ALA A 146 6.46 20.65 1.41
CA ALA A 146 5.11 20.93 1.89
C ALA A 146 5.17 21.73 3.21
N ARG A 147 4.18 22.59 3.39
CA ARG A 147 3.97 23.41 4.58
C ARG A 147 2.71 22.90 5.30
N PRO A 148 2.56 23.17 6.62
CA PRO A 148 1.32 22.81 7.33
C PRO A 148 0.04 23.36 6.67
N SER A 149 0.11 24.53 6.05
CA SER A 149 -1.00 25.15 5.31
C SER A 149 -1.44 24.36 4.07
N ASP A 150 -0.57 23.51 3.50
CA ASP A 150 -0.87 22.74 2.30
C ASP A 150 -1.77 21.54 2.58
N ARG A 151 -1.96 21.16 3.85
CA ARG A 151 -2.68 19.95 4.25
C ARG A 151 -4.03 19.82 3.56
N ALA A 152 -4.83 20.89 3.53
CA ALA A 152 -6.15 20.86 2.91
C ALA A 152 -6.08 20.55 1.39
N ALA A 153 -5.13 21.14 0.69
CA ALA A 153 -4.92 20.91 -0.74
C ALA A 153 -4.43 19.47 -1.02
N LEU A 154 -3.52 18.94 -0.19
CA LEU A 154 -3.03 17.57 -0.30
C LEU A 154 -4.17 16.55 -0.15
N LEU A 155 -5.05 16.74 0.85
CA LEU A 155 -6.21 15.88 1.07
C LEU A 155 -7.21 15.93 -0.09
N ALA A 156 -7.46 17.12 -0.63
CA ALA A 156 -8.35 17.31 -1.78
C ALA A 156 -7.80 16.62 -3.02
N LEU A 157 -6.52 16.85 -3.37
CA LEU A 157 -5.85 16.21 -4.50
C LEU A 157 -5.80 14.69 -4.37
N ASP A 158 -5.50 14.18 -3.18
CA ASP A 158 -5.50 12.73 -2.94
C ASP A 158 -6.88 12.12 -3.15
N THR A 159 -7.92 12.78 -2.65
CA THR A 159 -9.31 12.34 -2.79
C THR A 159 -9.72 12.32 -4.26
N LEU A 160 -9.35 13.34 -5.04
CA LEU A 160 -9.62 13.41 -6.48
C LEU A 160 -8.91 12.29 -7.26
N ALA A 161 -7.64 12.03 -6.93
CA ALA A 161 -6.82 11.03 -7.61
C ALA A 161 -7.15 9.58 -7.21
N PHE A 162 -7.48 9.34 -5.94
CA PHE A 162 -7.83 8.01 -5.42
C PHE A 162 -9.32 7.68 -5.61
N GLY A 163 -10.20 8.69 -5.56
CA GLY A 163 -11.65 8.58 -5.61
C GLY A 163 -12.33 8.38 -4.25
N ALA A 164 -11.59 8.42 -3.14
CA ALA A 164 -12.13 8.34 -1.78
C ALA A 164 -11.20 9.05 -0.79
N ALA A 165 -11.78 9.60 0.28
CA ALA A 165 -11.02 10.34 1.29
C ALA A 165 -10.13 9.40 2.12
N ARG A 166 -8.81 9.70 2.14
CA ARG A 166 -7.79 8.95 2.89
C ARG A 166 -7.11 9.79 3.98
N GLY A 167 -7.87 10.69 4.60
CA GLY A 167 -7.35 11.69 5.56
C GLY A 167 -6.38 11.14 6.61
N ALA A 168 -6.77 10.10 7.35
CA ALA A 168 -5.93 9.52 8.38
C ALA A 168 -4.60 8.94 7.85
N LEU A 169 -4.59 8.41 6.63
CA LEU A 169 -3.35 7.95 5.98
C LEU A 169 -2.46 9.15 5.66
N LEU A 170 -2.99 10.17 5.00
CA LEU A 170 -2.22 11.35 4.60
C LEU A 170 -1.70 12.15 5.80
N ASP A 171 -2.51 12.30 6.85
CA ASP A 171 -2.09 12.93 8.11
C ASP A 171 -0.92 12.19 8.74
N ARG A 172 -0.98 10.85 8.72
CA ARG A 172 0.10 10.03 9.25
C ARG A 172 1.37 10.12 8.40
N LEU A 173 1.24 10.22 7.08
CA LEU A 173 2.38 10.43 6.17
C LEU A 173 3.01 11.82 6.34
N LEU A 174 2.21 12.86 6.59
CA LEU A 174 2.69 14.20 6.90
C LEU A 174 3.43 14.25 8.24
N HIS A 175 3.02 13.43 9.20
CA HIS A 175 3.68 13.34 10.50
C HIS A 175 5.01 12.56 10.45
N ASP A 176 5.03 11.43 9.75
CA ASP A 176 6.16 10.48 9.76
C ASP A 176 7.21 10.72 8.67
N GLY A 177 6.89 11.51 7.65
CA GLY A 177 7.67 11.58 6.41
C GLY A 177 7.84 12.98 5.85
N ASP A 178 8.55 13.03 4.72
CA ASP A 178 8.78 14.24 3.96
C ASP A 178 7.79 14.33 2.81
N CYS A 179 7.29 15.53 2.53
CA CYS A 179 6.39 15.77 1.41
C CYS A 179 6.96 16.89 0.51
N ARG A 180 7.01 16.61 -0.80
CA ARG A 180 7.33 17.59 -1.85
C ARG A 180 6.05 17.93 -2.59
N VAL A 181 5.91 19.18 -3.00
CA VAL A 181 4.77 19.66 -3.79
C VAL A 181 5.25 20.41 -5.03
N ILE A 182 4.42 20.36 -6.07
CA ILE A 182 4.47 21.27 -7.23
C ILE A 182 3.34 22.29 -7.09
N GLU A 183 3.60 23.51 -7.55
CA GLU A 183 2.64 24.60 -7.52
C GLU A 183 2.49 25.21 -8.90
N ALA A 184 1.27 25.61 -9.22
CA ALA A 184 0.96 26.51 -10.33
C ALA A 184 0.11 27.65 -9.77
N GLU A 185 0.52 28.90 -10.04
CA GLU A 185 -0.23 30.10 -9.62
C GLU A 185 -0.55 30.14 -8.11
N GLY A 186 0.37 29.64 -7.27
CA GLY A 186 0.20 29.58 -5.81
C GLY A 186 -0.71 28.47 -5.31
N VAL A 187 -1.21 27.60 -6.19
CA VAL A 187 -2.03 26.43 -5.85
C VAL A 187 -1.19 25.16 -5.97
N VAL A 188 -1.24 24.31 -4.94
CA VAL A 188 -0.63 22.97 -5.01
C VAL A 188 -1.39 22.13 -6.03
N THR A 189 -0.67 21.59 -7.02
CA THR A 189 -1.24 20.78 -8.12
C THR A 189 -0.76 19.33 -8.12
N GLY A 190 0.18 18.99 -7.25
CA GLY A 190 0.71 17.64 -7.10
C GLY A 190 1.63 17.52 -5.91
N PHE A 191 1.86 16.29 -5.46
CA PHE A 191 2.69 15.99 -4.31
C PHE A 191 3.34 14.60 -4.39
N ALA A 192 4.43 14.43 -3.67
CA ALA A 192 5.05 13.14 -3.40
C ALA A 192 5.46 13.04 -1.94
N PHE A 193 5.15 11.91 -1.32
CA PHE A 193 5.65 11.57 0.02
C PHE A 193 6.89 10.69 -0.07
N ARG A 194 7.78 10.83 0.90
CA ARG A 194 8.86 9.89 1.20
C ARG A 194 8.85 9.55 2.67
N ARG A 195 9.07 8.28 2.99
CA ARG A 195 9.26 7.83 4.37
C ARG A 195 10.13 6.58 4.44
N ARG A 196 10.66 6.29 5.61
CA ARG A 196 11.28 4.99 5.87
C ARG A 196 10.23 3.88 5.71
N PHE A 197 10.61 2.82 5.00
CA PHE A 197 9.79 1.64 4.79
C PHE A 197 10.67 0.46 4.37
N GLY A 198 10.46 -0.69 4.99
CA GLY A 198 11.22 -1.89 4.70
C GLY A 198 12.74 -1.72 4.74
N ARG A 199 13.42 -1.97 3.61
CA ARG A 199 14.89 -1.94 3.49
C ARG A 199 15.50 -0.53 3.44
N GLY A 200 14.71 0.52 3.27
CA GLY A 200 15.20 1.88 3.09
C GLY A 200 14.07 2.89 3.13
N GLU A 201 13.90 3.66 2.05
CA GLU A 201 12.80 4.61 1.91
C GLU A 201 11.85 4.22 0.76
N LEU A 202 10.56 4.51 0.97
CA LEU A 202 9.51 4.40 -0.03
C LEU A 202 9.08 5.80 -0.44
N VAL A 203 9.10 6.07 -1.75
CA VAL A 203 8.49 7.25 -2.34
C VAL A 203 7.07 6.88 -2.76
N GLY A 204 6.07 7.51 -2.15
CA GLY A 204 4.67 7.21 -2.39
C GLY A 204 3.75 7.62 -1.23
N PRO A 205 2.52 8.09 -1.51
CA PRO A 205 1.93 8.22 -2.84
C PRO A 205 2.51 9.39 -3.62
N VAL A 206 2.44 9.30 -4.95
CA VAL A 206 2.81 10.38 -5.89
C VAL A 206 1.55 10.72 -6.69
N VAL A 207 1.14 11.99 -6.62
CA VAL A 207 -0.01 12.53 -7.35
C VAL A 207 0.44 13.75 -8.14
N ALA A 208 0.12 13.78 -9.43
CA ALA A 208 0.44 14.89 -10.33
C ALA A 208 -0.58 14.94 -11.49
N ALA A 209 -0.62 16.03 -12.25
CA ALA A 209 -1.44 16.12 -13.45
C ALA A 209 -0.91 15.24 -14.60
N ASP A 210 0.42 15.10 -14.69
CA ASP A 210 1.10 14.39 -15.77
C ASP A 210 2.41 13.72 -15.28
N GLU A 211 3.05 12.97 -16.19
CA GLU A 211 4.30 12.27 -15.89
C GLU A 211 5.49 13.21 -15.67
N ALA A 212 5.50 14.40 -16.29
CA ALA A 212 6.58 15.37 -16.10
C ALA A 212 6.60 15.89 -14.66
N GLY A 213 5.43 16.26 -14.12
CA GLY A 213 5.25 16.62 -12.73
C GLY A 213 5.56 15.45 -11.78
N ALA A 214 5.15 14.23 -12.13
CA ALA A 214 5.48 13.04 -11.33
C ALA A 214 6.99 12.81 -11.26
N ILE A 215 7.71 12.91 -12.38
CA ILE A 215 9.18 12.79 -12.44
C ILE A 215 9.84 13.87 -11.59
N ALA A 216 9.42 15.14 -11.69
CA ALA A 216 9.98 16.23 -10.90
C ALA A 216 9.81 15.99 -9.38
N LEU A 217 8.62 15.54 -8.97
CA LEU A 217 8.31 15.20 -7.58
C LEU A 217 9.13 14.01 -7.08
N VAL A 218 9.26 12.95 -7.89
CA VAL A 218 10.04 11.76 -7.54
C VAL A 218 11.52 12.10 -7.45
N ALA A 219 12.09 12.79 -8.44
CA ALA A 219 13.48 13.24 -8.45
C ALA A 219 13.82 14.04 -7.17
N ALA A 220 12.97 15.00 -6.80
CA ALA A 220 13.16 15.81 -5.59
C ALA A 220 13.03 15.01 -4.28
N SER A 221 12.35 13.86 -4.33
CA SER A 221 12.12 12.98 -3.19
C SER A 221 13.23 11.95 -3.04
N LEU A 222 13.91 11.50 -4.10
CA LEU A 222 14.95 10.48 -3.99
C LEU A 222 16.18 10.96 -3.21
N ARG A 223 16.84 10.03 -2.51
CA ARG A 223 18.05 10.24 -1.70
C ARG A 223 19.04 9.10 -1.93
N PRO A 224 20.34 9.29 -1.60
CA PRO A 224 21.28 8.18 -1.55
C PRO A 224 20.81 7.07 -0.60
N GLY A 225 21.08 5.81 -0.96
CA GLY A 225 20.63 4.63 -0.22
C GLY A 225 19.56 3.83 -0.95
N PHE A 226 18.98 2.85 -0.25
CA PHE A 226 17.95 1.96 -0.83
C PHE A 226 16.63 2.71 -0.99
N GLN A 227 16.19 2.91 -2.23
CA GLN A 227 14.92 3.55 -2.56
C GLN A 227 13.97 2.55 -3.21
N ARG A 228 12.69 2.68 -2.92
CA ARG A 228 11.60 1.95 -3.55
C ARG A 228 10.49 2.91 -3.98
N ILE A 229 9.83 2.59 -5.08
CA ILE A 229 8.60 3.23 -5.56
C ILE A 229 7.77 2.20 -6.32
N ASP A 230 6.45 2.20 -6.07
CA ASP A 230 5.52 1.26 -6.69
C ASP A 230 4.60 2.06 -7.62
N ILE A 231 4.83 2.01 -8.94
CA ILE A 231 4.14 2.86 -9.93
C ILE A 231 3.05 2.10 -10.69
N ALA A 232 2.05 2.83 -11.21
CA ALA A 232 1.12 2.25 -12.18
C ALA A 232 1.85 1.92 -13.50
N ALA A 233 1.56 0.76 -14.09
CA ALA A 233 2.27 0.28 -15.29
C ALA A 233 2.05 1.16 -16.54
N ASP A 234 0.97 1.96 -16.56
CA ASP A 234 0.68 2.91 -17.64
C ASP A 234 1.53 4.20 -17.56
N ALA A 235 2.27 4.43 -16.47
CA ALA A 235 3.23 5.52 -16.31
C ALA A 235 4.60 5.18 -16.96
N THR A 236 4.58 4.96 -18.27
CA THR A 236 5.72 4.38 -19.01
C THR A 236 6.96 5.28 -19.02
N GLY A 237 6.78 6.60 -19.12
CA GLY A 237 7.88 7.58 -19.08
C GLY A 237 8.54 7.66 -17.70
N LEU A 238 7.75 7.65 -16.62
CA LEU A 238 8.23 7.57 -15.24
C LEU A 238 9.00 6.27 -15.00
N GLY A 239 8.49 5.13 -15.47
CA GLY A 239 9.17 3.84 -15.37
C GLY A 239 10.53 3.84 -16.09
N ALA A 240 10.58 4.37 -17.31
CA ALA A 240 11.82 4.51 -18.08
C ALA A 240 12.82 5.46 -17.41
N TRP A 241 12.34 6.57 -16.84
CA TRP A 241 13.17 7.50 -16.08
C TRP A 241 13.74 6.86 -14.81
N LEU A 242 12.93 6.12 -14.05
CA LEU A 242 13.35 5.39 -12.85
C LEU A 242 14.47 4.39 -13.17
N ALA A 243 14.33 3.62 -14.25
CA ALA A 243 15.35 2.68 -14.67
C ALA A 243 16.69 3.37 -14.97
N ARG A 244 16.67 4.49 -15.71
CA ARG A 244 17.87 5.32 -15.96
C ARG A 244 18.45 5.94 -14.69
N ALA A 245 17.60 6.26 -13.72
CA ALA A 245 18.00 6.78 -12.41
C ALA A 245 18.59 5.71 -11.48
N GLY A 246 18.68 4.44 -11.89
CA GLY A 246 19.24 3.35 -11.07
C GLY A 246 18.19 2.57 -10.26
N LEU A 247 16.91 2.74 -10.56
CA LEU A 247 15.78 2.02 -9.95
C LEU A 247 15.09 1.16 -11.00
N PRO A 248 15.65 -0.01 -11.38
CA PRO A 248 15.02 -0.91 -12.35
C PRO A 248 13.69 -1.46 -11.83
N ALA A 249 12.83 -1.89 -12.75
CA ALA A 249 11.66 -2.69 -12.41
C ALA A 249 12.12 -4.08 -11.92
N VAL A 250 11.64 -4.51 -10.74
CA VAL A 250 12.06 -5.77 -10.11
C VAL A 250 10.93 -6.75 -9.86
N ASP A 251 9.68 -6.27 -9.82
CA ASP A 251 8.51 -7.11 -9.56
C ASP A 251 7.23 -6.40 -10.04
N THR A 252 6.14 -7.15 -10.12
CA THR A 252 4.81 -6.62 -10.44
C THR A 252 3.74 -7.24 -9.56
N VAL A 253 2.69 -6.46 -9.30
CA VAL A 253 1.46 -6.94 -8.67
C VAL A 253 0.26 -6.51 -9.48
N THR A 254 -0.76 -7.37 -9.53
CA THR A 254 -2.01 -7.08 -10.25
C THR A 254 -2.95 -6.33 -9.32
N THR A 255 -3.27 -5.09 -9.64
CA THR A 255 -4.36 -4.37 -8.97
C THR A 255 -5.67 -5.05 -9.34
N MET A 256 -6.47 -5.43 -8.34
CA MET A 256 -7.77 -6.05 -8.52
C MET A 256 -8.85 -5.29 -7.77
N THR A 257 -10.07 -5.33 -8.28
CA THR A 257 -11.24 -4.68 -7.67
C THR A 257 -12.43 -5.61 -7.53
N ARG A 258 -13.28 -5.35 -6.53
CA ARG A 258 -14.61 -5.95 -6.38
C ARG A 258 -15.60 -4.84 -6.03
N GLY A 259 -16.65 -4.67 -6.82
CA GLY A 259 -17.57 -3.53 -6.71
C GLY A 259 -17.09 -2.26 -7.44
N GLY A 260 -16.06 -2.36 -8.28
CA GLY A 260 -15.51 -1.24 -9.06
C GLY A 260 -14.57 -0.33 -8.26
N TRP A 261 -13.75 0.44 -8.96
CA TRP A 261 -12.95 1.50 -8.33
C TRP A 261 -13.81 2.77 -8.17
N PRO A 262 -13.71 3.52 -7.06
CA PRO A 262 -14.42 4.78 -6.91
C PRO A 262 -14.15 5.77 -8.06
N ALA A 263 -15.13 6.57 -8.45
CA ALA A 263 -14.94 7.54 -9.53
C ALA A 263 -13.81 8.54 -9.17
N ARG A 264 -12.90 8.74 -10.11
CA ARG A 264 -11.87 9.79 -10.05
C ARG A 264 -12.42 11.08 -10.62
N ALA A 265 -11.87 12.21 -10.23
CA ALA A 265 -12.26 13.51 -10.76
C ALA A 265 -11.04 14.43 -10.95
N GLY A 266 -11.16 15.36 -11.89
CA GLY A 266 -10.09 16.30 -12.22
C GLY A 266 -8.93 15.68 -13.00
N LEU A 267 -7.87 16.48 -13.16
CA LEU A 267 -6.68 16.10 -13.94
C LEU A 267 -5.64 15.35 -13.10
N ALA A 268 -5.74 15.40 -11.77
CA ALA A 268 -4.78 14.78 -10.87
C ALA A 268 -4.86 13.25 -10.96
N ARG A 269 -3.73 12.61 -11.24
CA ARG A 269 -3.56 11.16 -11.33
C ARG A 269 -2.58 10.68 -10.28
N ARG A 270 -2.84 9.48 -9.76
CA ARG A 270 -1.92 8.78 -8.86
C ARG A 270 -0.93 7.98 -9.69
N PHE A 271 0.35 8.36 -9.62
CA PHE A 271 1.46 7.71 -10.32
C PHE A 271 2.12 6.62 -9.48
N ALA A 272 2.13 6.77 -8.15
CA ALA A 272 2.70 5.77 -7.24
C ALA A 272 1.80 5.51 -6.03
N LEU A 273 1.85 4.28 -5.51
CA LEU A 273 1.08 3.85 -4.36
C LEU A 273 1.59 4.47 -3.05
N ALA A 274 0.73 4.63 -2.04
CA ALA A 274 1.22 4.87 -0.69
C ALA A 274 1.93 3.61 -0.13
N THR A 275 1.31 2.44 -0.35
CA THR A 275 1.90 1.09 -0.23
C THR A 275 1.06 0.15 -1.10
N GLN A 276 1.54 -1.07 -1.38
CA GLN A 276 0.70 -2.11 -1.98
C GLN A 276 -0.56 -2.45 -1.17
N ALA A 277 -0.55 -2.25 0.16
CA ALA A 277 -1.68 -2.58 1.02
C ALA A 277 -2.74 -1.46 1.09
N THR A 278 -2.30 -0.19 1.07
CA THR A 278 -3.18 0.98 1.23
C THR A 278 -3.52 1.69 -0.09
N GLY A 279 -2.91 1.25 -1.20
CA GLY A 279 -3.09 1.85 -2.52
C GLY A 279 -2.35 3.17 -2.71
#